data_AF-A0A210QEM3-F1
#
_entry.id   AF-A0A210QEM3-F1
#
_cell.length_a   1.000
_cell.length_b   1.000
_cell.length_c   1.000
_cell.angle_alpha   90.00
_cell.angle_beta   90.00
_cell.angle_gamma   90.00
#
_symmetry.space_group_name_H-M   'P 1'
#
loop_
_entity.id
_entity.type
_entity.pdbx_description
1 polymer ?
#
loop_
_entity_poly.entity_id
_entity_poly.type
_entity_poly.pdbx_seq_one_letter_code
_entity_poly.pdbx_strand_id
1 'polypeptide(L)'
;MYGLPALIQVLTFSVLICCIRHGLSLEPDDKLQTLGNDEPNKRQLEQSINPLGGSRVLLALLPRDDESDSKEQPPQFDYAYQIKREKDGRMIICGRTTCPPGTEVNPCKINNSDDTCIGCPPGKQMLDQTRSEAYVLHCVDIPSCHNWPGTVETAENHKCTGGFRMRCRCNTEDGKCGYDPCHCMKRSCAEGESLQQNCTCKPLVEPEVTTRR
;
A
#
# COMPACT_ATOMS: atom_id res chain seq x y z
N MET A 1 43.31 13.45 44.78
CA MET A 1 44.09 12.51 43.93
C MET A 1 43.09 11.78 43.05
N TYR A 2 43.20 12.00 41.73
CA TYR A 2 42.56 11.33 40.57
C TYR A 2 41.02 11.12 40.63
N GLY A 3 40.16 11.75 39.84
CA GLY A 3 40.33 12.41 38.55
C GLY A 3 40.31 11.40 37.39
N LEU A 4 39.13 11.05 36.88
CA LEU A 4 38.93 10.60 35.49
C LEU A 4 37.47 10.81 35.04
N PRO A 5 37.24 11.30 33.80
CA PRO A 5 35.99 11.95 33.40
C PRO A 5 35.12 11.11 32.46
N ALA A 6 33.85 11.51 32.40
CA ALA A 6 32.88 11.13 31.39
C ALA A 6 33.36 11.57 29.99
N LEU A 7 33.48 10.61 29.08
CA LEU A 7 33.65 10.83 27.64
C LEU A 7 33.36 9.49 26.94
N ILE A 8 32.27 9.44 26.18
CA ILE A 8 32.04 8.68 24.93
C ILE A 8 30.54 8.85 24.63
N GLN A 9 30.19 9.93 23.95
CA GLN A 9 28.86 10.10 23.34
C GLN A 9 28.93 11.06 22.16
N VAL A 10 29.86 10.82 21.23
CA VAL A 10 29.78 11.37 19.87
C VAL A 10 30.55 10.38 19.01
N LEU A 11 29.92 9.78 17.99
CA LEU A 11 30.50 9.29 16.73
C LEU A 11 29.59 8.22 16.09
N THR A 12 28.46 8.62 15.50
CA THR A 12 27.84 7.90 14.36
C THR A 12 26.90 8.85 13.60
N PHE A 13 27.42 9.94 13.04
CA PHE A 13 26.66 10.82 12.14
C PHE A 13 27.52 11.37 10.99
N SER A 14 28.46 10.57 10.46
CA SER A 14 29.43 11.05 9.46
C SER A 14 29.63 10.15 8.24
N VAL A 15 28.63 9.34 7.86
CA VAL A 15 28.72 8.49 6.64
C VAL A 15 27.64 8.82 5.60
N LEU A 16 26.99 9.98 5.69
CA LEU A 16 25.95 10.36 4.73
C LEU A 16 26.14 11.74 4.09
N ILE A 17 27.37 12.23 3.93
CA ILE A 17 27.67 13.43 3.12
C ILE A 17 29.06 13.28 2.48
N CYS A 18 29.22 12.40 1.48
CA CYS A 18 30.45 12.38 0.67
C CYS A 18 30.24 12.05 -0.83
N CYS A 19 29.00 12.06 -1.34
CA CYS A 19 28.73 11.75 -2.75
C CYS A 19 28.19 12.92 -3.59
N ILE A 20 28.22 14.17 -3.09
CA ILE A 20 27.70 15.33 -3.84
C ILE A 20 28.82 16.15 -4.53
N ARG A 21 30.11 15.78 -4.39
CA ARG A 21 31.21 16.69 -4.77
C ARG A 21 32.18 16.23 -5.86
N HIS A 22 31.77 15.32 -6.74
CA HIS A 22 32.51 15.10 -8.00
C HIS A 22 31.56 15.09 -9.18
N GLY A 23 31.47 16.26 -9.83
CA GLY A 23 30.87 16.40 -11.15
C GLY A 23 31.61 15.54 -12.16
N LEU A 24 31.03 14.40 -12.48
CA LEU A 24 31.39 13.63 -13.67
C LEU A 24 30.35 13.94 -14.73
N SER A 25 30.80 14.79 -15.64
CA SER A 25 30.26 15.04 -16.96
C SER A 25 30.33 13.75 -17.79
N LEU A 26 29.19 13.28 -18.28
CA LEU A 26 29.10 12.27 -19.32
C LEU A 26 28.01 12.70 -20.31
N GLU A 27 28.45 13.32 -21.39
CA GLU A 27 27.76 13.43 -22.67
C GLU A 27 28.79 13.06 -23.76
N PRO A 28 28.38 12.82 -25.01
CA PRO A 28 27.33 11.90 -25.47
C PRO A 28 27.89 11.01 -26.60
N ASP A 29 27.12 10.03 -27.10
CA ASP A 29 27.32 9.60 -28.49
C ASP A 29 26.03 9.11 -29.14
N ASP A 30 25.83 9.65 -30.33
CA ASP A 30 24.74 9.51 -31.27
C ASP A 30 24.49 8.08 -31.77
N LYS A 31 23.21 7.76 -32.02
CA LYS A 31 22.75 7.25 -33.33
C LYS A 31 21.22 7.21 -33.45
N LEU A 32 20.71 8.31 -33.99
CA LEU A 32 19.75 8.43 -35.09
C LEU A 32 19.05 7.13 -35.58
N GLN A 33 17.72 7.11 -35.49
CA GLN A 33 16.86 6.76 -36.62
C GLN A 33 15.47 7.45 -36.49
N THR A 34 15.26 8.37 -37.42
CA THR A 34 14.05 9.12 -37.76
C THR A 34 13.00 8.29 -38.49
N LEU A 35 11.72 8.57 -38.23
CA LEU A 35 10.53 8.64 -39.13
C LEU A 35 9.29 8.39 -38.25
N GLY A 36 8.24 9.21 -38.19
CA GLY A 36 7.89 10.44 -38.88
C GLY A 36 6.46 10.83 -38.45
N ASN A 37 6.17 12.12 -38.56
CA ASN A 37 4.86 12.73 -38.81
C ASN A 37 3.70 12.47 -37.82
N ASP A 38 3.34 13.50 -37.05
CA ASP A 38 2.22 14.39 -37.39
C ASP A 38 1.94 15.36 -36.21
N GLU A 39 2.30 16.63 -36.43
CA GLU A 39 1.66 17.80 -35.81
C GLU A 39 0.42 18.18 -36.67
N PRO A 40 -0.50 19.09 -36.28
CA PRO A 40 -0.35 20.13 -35.26
C PRO A 40 -1.59 20.37 -34.38
N ASN A 41 -1.43 21.35 -33.47
CA ASN A 41 -2.31 22.53 -33.34
C ASN A 41 -2.80 22.78 -31.91
N LYS A 42 -2.15 23.73 -31.22
CA LYS A 42 -2.91 24.81 -30.55
C LYS A 42 -2.04 26.03 -30.24
N ARG A 43 -2.22 27.04 -31.10
CA ARG A 43 -2.45 28.46 -30.82
C ARG A 43 -1.86 29.03 -29.51
N GLN A 44 -0.88 29.91 -29.73
CA GLN A 44 -0.80 31.30 -29.26
C GLN A 44 -1.74 31.73 -28.12
N LEU A 45 -1.15 32.27 -27.05
CA LEU A 45 -1.49 33.63 -26.63
C LEU A 45 -0.28 34.27 -25.94
N GLU A 46 0.34 35.21 -26.63
CA GLU A 46 1.17 36.25 -26.03
C GLU A 46 0.28 37.17 -25.19
N GLN A 47 0.77 37.61 -24.02
CA GLN A 47 0.48 38.96 -23.54
C GLN A 47 1.53 39.44 -22.55
N SER A 48 2.33 40.38 -23.07
CA SER A 48 3.13 41.38 -22.37
C SER A 48 2.25 42.33 -21.57
N ILE A 49 2.67 42.73 -20.36
CA ILE A 49 2.48 44.09 -19.80
C ILE A 49 3.55 44.33 -18.70
N ASN A 50 4.13 45.53 -18.77
CA ASN A 50 5.21 46.08 -17.95
C ASN A 50 4.83 46.44 -16.50
N PRO A 51 5.84 46.72 -15.63
CA PRO A 51 5.67 47.06 -14.22
C PRO A 51 5.49 48.58 -14.03
N LEU A 52 4.85 49.00 -12.93
CA LEU A 52 5.15 50.23 -12.17
C LEU A 52 4.13 50.46 -11.03
N GLY A 53 4.68 50.60 -9.81
CA GLY A 53 4.32 51.64 -8.84
C GLY A 53 2.88 51.78 -8.34
N GLY A 54 2.70 51.62 -7.02
CA GLY A 54 1.59 52.28 -6.33
C GLY A 54 1.15 51.61 -5.04
N SER A 55 1.76 52.03 -3.92
CA SER A 55 1.19 51.82 -2.58
C SER A 55 -0.23 52.39 -2.52
N ARG A 56 -1.22 51.52 -2.31
CA ARG A 56 -2.50 51.87 -1.70
C ARG A 56 -2.89 50.79 -0.71
N VAL A 57 -2.79 51.14 0.56
CA VAL A 57 -3.43 50.45 1.67
C VAL A 57 -4.94 50.60 1.47
N LEU A 58 -5.59 49.52 1.05
CA LEU A 58 -7.05 49.39 1.10
C LEU A 58 -7.37 48.30 2.12
N LEU A 59 -7.82 48.72 3.31
CA LEU A 59 -8.53 47.82 4.23
C LEU A 59 -9.85 47.44 3.57
N ALA A 60 -9.88 46.29 2.89
CA ALA A 60 -11.11 45.63 2.50
C ALA A 60 -11.52 44.68 3.64
N LEU A 61 -12.66 44.98 4.26
CA LEU A 61 -13.38 44.07 5.13
C LEU A 61 -13.88 42.91 4.26
N LEU A 62 -13.14 41.81 4.23
CA LEU A 62 -13.61 40.56 3.66
C LEU A 62 -14.66 39.95 4.59
N PRO A 63 -15.81 39.47 4.07
CA PRO A 63 -16.70 38.62 4.83
C PRO A 63 -15.91 37.35 5.22
N ARG A 64 -16.04 36.94 6.48
CA ARG A 64 -15.61 35.62 6.91
C ARG A 64 -16.51 34.62 6.19
N ASP A 65 -15.99 34.02 5.13
CA ASP A 65 -16.51 32.75 4.67
C ASP A 65 -16.26 31.77 5.82
N ASP A 66 -17.32 31.47 6.56
CA ASP A 66 -17.40 30.33 7.46
C ASP A 66 -17.22 29.09 6.58
N GLU A 67 -15.96 28.76 6.30
CA GLU A 67 -15.51 27.51 5.73
C GLU A 67 -15.81 26.44 6.78
N SER A 68 -17.07 26.02 6.81
CA SER A 68 -17.55 24.85 7.52
C SER A 68 -16.97 23.63 6.83
N ASP A 69 -15.69 23.43 7.13
CA ASP A 69 -14.89 22.22 6.97
C ASP A 69 -15.71 21.07 7.54
N SER A 70 -16.51 20.49 6.64
CA SER A 70 -17.38 19.35 6.90
C SER A 70 -16.46 18.16 7.01
N LYS A 71 -15.72 18.12 8.12
CA LYS A 71 -15.02 16.92 8.58
C LYS A 71 -16.07 15.84 8.57
N GLU A 72 -15.95 14.89 7.66
CA GLU A 72 -16.66 13.61 7.70
C GLU A 72 -16.46 13.07 9.12
N GLN A 73 -17.40 13.38 10.00
CA GLN A 73 -17.42 12.81 11.32
C GLN A 73 -17.74 11.34 11.11
N PRO A 74 -16.92 10.41 11.63
CA PRO A 74 -17.29 9.01 11.60
C PRO A 74 -18.68 8.88 12.24
N PRO A 75 -19.58 8.06 11.67
CA PRO A 75 -20.97 7.99 12.10
C PRO A 75 -21.03 7.76 13.61
N GLN A 76 -21.72 8.66 14.34
CA GLN A 76 -21.92 8.50 15.77
C GLN A 76 -22.74 7.22 16.03
N PHE A 77 -22.13 6.27 16.74
CA PHE A 77 -22.73 4.99 17.09
C PHE A 77 -23.79 5.18 18.17
N ASP A 78 -25.06 5.07 17.77
CA ASP A 78 -26.19 4.91 18.68
C ASP A 78 -26.14 3.48 19.26
N TYR A 79 -26.24 3.32 20.58
CA TYR A 79 -26.12 2.02 21.26
C TYR A 79 -27.25 1.03 20.89
N ALA A 80 -28.26 1.47 20.14
CA ALA A 80 -29.33 0.65 19.64
C ALA A 80 -28.95 -0.07 18.34
N TYR A 81 -28.13 -1.13 18.38
CA TYR A 81 -27.93 -2.21 17.36
C TYR A 81 -27.98 -1.89 15.84
N GLN A 82 -27.91 -0.63 15.45
CA GLN A 82 -28.29 -0.13 14.14
C GLN A 82 -27.21 0.80 13.61
N ILE A 83 -27.07 0.80 12.29
CA ILE A 83 -26.11 1.59 11.54
C ILE A 83 -26.91 2.54 10.66
N LYS A 84 -26.67 3.84 10.84
CA LYS A 84 -27.31 4.89 10.05
C LYS A 84 -26.41 5.18 8.84
N ARG A 85 -26.95 5.07 7.63
CA ARG A 85 -26.25 5.32 6.36
C ARG A 85 -27.05 6.32 5.54
N GLU A 86 -26.39 7.31 4.96
CA GLU A 86 -27.04 8.19 3.99
C GLU A 86 -26.98 7.56 2.59
N LYS A 87 -28.10 7.58 1.88
CA LYS A 87 -28.19 7.13 0.49
C LYS A 87 -29.22 7.95 -0.26
N ASP A 88 -28.80 8.56 -1.36
CA ASP A 88 -29.66 9.39 -2.22
C ASP A 88 -30.41 10.49 -1.43
N GLY A 89 -29.72 11.14 -0.48
CA GLY A 89 -30.28 12.17 0.40
C GLY A 89 -31.26 11.66 1.46
N ARG A 90 -31.36 10.34 1.67
CA ARG A 90 -32.20 9.72 2.70
C ARG A 90 -31.37 8.91 3.68
N MET A 91 -31.69 9.03 4.96
CA MET A 91 -31.11 8.20 6.00
C MET A 91 -31.79 6.82 6.03
N ILE A 92 -30.99 5.77 5.88
CA ILE A 92 -31.39 4.36 6.01
C ILE A 92 -30.78 3.82 7.29
N ILE A 93 -31.61 3.14 8.09
CA ILE A 93 -31.20 2.48 9.32
C ILE A 93 -31.09 0.98 9.03
N CYS A 94 -29.90 0.41 9.18
CA CYS A 94 -29.62 -1.00 8.94
C CYS A 94 -29.26 -1.73 10.23
N GLY A 95 -29.70 -2.97 10.39
CA GLY A 95 -29.22 -3.87 11.43
C GLY A 95 -27.80 -4.36 11.16
N ARG A 96 -27.07 -4.68 12.22
CA ARG A 96 -25.67 -5.13 12.15
C ARG A 96 -25.60 -6.59 11.73
N THR A 97 -24.71 -6.88 10.79
CA THR A 97 -24.43 -8.24 10.35
C THR A 97 -22.93 -8.51 10.39
N THR A 98 -22.58 -9.76 10.67
CA THR A 98 -21.20 -10.24 10.58
C THR A 98 -21.12 -11.29 9.48
N CYS A 99 -20.31 -11.02 8.47
CA CYS A 99 -20.17 -11.83 7.27
C CYS A 99 -18.92 -12.72 7.31
N PRO A 100 -19.03 -14.01 6.98
CA PRO A 100 -17.91 -14.93 6.98
C PRO A 100 -16.88 -14.58 5.89
N PRO A 101 -15.64 -15.09 5.99
CA PRO A 101 -14.66 -14.98 4.91
C PRO A 101 -15.22 -15.47 3.57
N GLY A 102 -14.84 -14.83 2.48
CA GLY A 102 -15.34 -15.07 1.12
C GLY A 102 -16.65 -14.35 0.80
N THR A 103 -17.19 -13.56 1.73
CA THR A 103 -18.37 -12.73 1.52
C THR A 103 -18.10 -11.27 1.86
N GLU A 104 -18.81 -10.36 1.19
CA GLU A 104 -18.85 -8.94 1.52
C GLU A 104 -20.19 -8.55 2.14
N VAL A 105 -20.17 -7.42 2.86
CA VAL A 105 -21.39 -6.86 3.45
C VAL A 105 -22.11 -6.08 2.35
N ASN A 106 -23.34 -6.48 2.05
CA ASN A 106 -24.25 -5.75 1.21
C ASN A 106 -25.20 -4.90 2.09
N PRO A 107 -25.05 -3.56 2.08
CA PRO A 107 -25.86 -2.71 2.93
C PRO A 107 -27.35 -2.84 2.66
N CYS A 108 -28.13 -2.82 3.74
CA CYS A 108 -29.58 -2.89 3.65
C CYS A 108 -30.14 -1.72 2.80
N LYS A 109 -31.19 -2.00 2.02
CA LYS A 109 -31.86 -0.98 1.17
C LYS A 109 -33.20 -0.52 1.75
N ILE A 110 -33.71 -1.26 2.73
CA ILE A 110 -35.00 -1.03 3.37
C ILE A 110 -34.73 -0.58 4.80
N ASN A 111 -35.45 0.46 5.25
CA ASN A 111 -35.27 0.99 6.59
C ASN A 111 -35.63 -0.07 7.65
N ASN A 112 -34.80 -0.20 8.68
CA ASN A 112 -34.91 -1.19 9.76
C ASN A 112 -34.79 -2.65 9.29
N SER A 113 -34.06 -2.91 8.20
CA SER A 113 -33.67 -4.27 7.80
C SER A 113 -32.19 -4.54 8.09
N ASP A 114 -31.79 -5.80 8.18
CA ASP A 114 -30.41 -6.17 8.42
C ASP A 114 -29.57 -6.05 7.14
N ASP A 115 -28.29 -5.73 7.30
CA ASP A 115 -27.31 -5.91 6.22
C ASP A 115 -27.22 -7.40 5.85
N THR A 116 -26.94 -7.71 4.58
CA THR A 116 -26.82 -9.10 4.12
C THR A 116 -25.38 -9.43 3.70
N CYS A 117 -25.04 -10.72 3.69
CA CYS A 117 -23.74 -11.19 3.21
C CYS A 117 -23.89 -11.75 1.80
N ILE A 118 -23.07 -11.27 0.86
CA ILE A 118 -23.05 -11.76 -0.52
C ILE A 118 -21.66 -12.28 -0.86
N GLY A 119 -21.58 -13.32 -1.70
CA GLY A 119 -20.30 -13.90 -2.10
C GLY A 119 -19.43 -12.92 -2.90
N CYS A 120 -18.12 -12.99 -2.71
CA CYS A 120 -17.20 -12.20 -3.52
C CYS A 120 -17.34 -12.53 -5.02
N PRO A 121 -17.34 -11.54 -5.92
CA PRO A 121 -17.34 -11.78 -7.35
C PRO A 121 -16.01 -12.43 -7.80
N PRO A 122 -15.98 -13.05 -8.99
CA PRO A 122 -14.76 -13.63 -9.54
C PRO A 122 -13.62 -12.60 -9.61
N GLY A 123 -12.40 -13.02 -9.25
CA GLY A 123 -11.22 -12.15 -9.22
C GLY A 123 -11.10 -11.28 -7.96
N LYS A 124 -12.07 -11.35 -7.04
CA LYS A 124 -12.04 -10.68 -5.74
C LYS A 124 -12.07 -11.67 -4.59
N GLN A 125 -11.62 -11.23 -3.42
CA GLN A 125 -11.65 -12.02 -2.20
C GLN A 125 -11.87 -11.17 -0.95
N MET A 126 -12.32 -11.82 0.12
CA MET A 126 -12.39 -11.30 1.47
C MET A 126 -11.85 -12.39 2.39
N LEU A 127 -10.65 -12.23 2.93
CA LEU A 127 -9.98 -13.31 3.68
C LEU A 127 -10.31 -13.31 5.18
N ASP A 128 -10.74 -12.16 5.69
CA ASP A 128 -11.14 -11.99 7.08
C ASP A 128 -12.65 -11.85 7.20
N GLN A 129 -13.17 -12.05 8.41
CA GLN A 129 -14.57 -11.84 8.70
C GLN A 129 -14.88 -10.34 8.68
N THR A 130 -15.88 -9.93 7.92
CA THR A 130 -16.28 -8.52 7.81
C THR A 130 -17.49 -8.24 8.68
N ARG A 131 -17.55 -7.06 9.28
CA ARG A 131 -18.71 -6.59 10.04
C ARG A 131 -19.32 -5.37 9.37
N SER A 132 -20.61 -5.15 9.54
CA SER A 132 -21.30 -3.99 8.97
C SER A 132 -20.69 -2.64 9.38
N GLU A 133 -20.02 -2.58 10.52
CA GLU A 133 -19.31 -1.40 11.03
C GLU A 133 -17.88 -1.22 10.47
N ALA A 134 -17.37 -2.18 9.70
CA ALA A 134 -16.03 -2.10 9.16
C ALA A 134 -15.92 -1.00 8.09
N TYR A 135 -14.75 -0.38 8.01
CA TYR A 135 -14.44 0.62 6.98
C TYR A 135 -14.44 0.00 5.56
N VAL A 136 -14.01 -1.26 5.45
CA VAL A 136 -14.01 -2.01 4.20
C VAL A 136 -15.16 -3.01 4.22
N LEU A 137 -16.22 -2.69 3.48
CA LEU A 137 -17.41 -3.52 3.38
C LEU A 137 -17.44 -4.39 2.13
N HIS A 138 -16.48 -4.21 1.21
CA HIS A 138 -16.46 -4.83 -0.12
C HIS A 138 -15.26 -5.76 -0.29
N CYS A 139 -15.42 -6.81 -1.08
CA CYS A 139 -14.33 -7.69 -1.48
C CYS A 139 -13.27 -6.88 -2.23
N VAL A 140 -12.01 -7.18 -1.92
CA VAL A 140 -10.85 -6.56 -2.56
C VAL A 140 -10.38 -7.43 -3.72
N ASP A 141 -9.73 -6.82 -4.71
CA ASP A 141 -9.13 -7.58 -5.80
C ASP A 141 -8.12 -8.58 -5.24
N ILE A 142 -8.08 -9.79 -5.81
CA ILE A 142 -7.09 -10.80 -5.40
C ILE A 142 -5.71 -10.23 -5.73
N PRO A 143 -4.89 -9.91 -4.72
CA PRO A 143 -3.57 -9.37 -4.94
C PRO A 143 -2.72 -10.43 -5.65
N SER A 144 -2.30 -10.14 -6.89
CA SER A 144 -1.35 -10.98 -7.58
C SER A 144 0.00 -10.90 -6.88
N CYS A 145 0.64 -12.05 -6.62
CA CYS A 145 1.97 -12.08 -6.02
C CYS A 145 3.01 -11.29 -6.82
N HIS A 146 2.77 -11.02 -8.11
CA HIS A 146 3.62 -10.16 -8.94
C HIS A 146 3.81 -8.73 -8.40
N ASN A 147 2.88 -8.22 -7.58
CA ASN A 147 3.03 -6.90 -6.96
C ASN A 147 4.03 -6.90 -5.77
N TRP A 148 4.45 -8.09 -5.29
CA TRP A 148 5.41 -8.25 -4.19
C TRP A 148 6.67 -8.97 -4.69
N PRO A 149 7.76 -8.23 -4.95
CA PRO A 149 8.95 -8.80 -5.57
C PRO A 149 9.59 -9.89 -4.71
N GLY A 150 9.86 -11.05 -5.33
CA GLY A 150 10.41 -12.20 -4.63
C GLY A 150 9.37 -13.05 -3.90
N THR A 151 8.09 -12.94 -4.28
CA THR A 151 7.02 -13.84 -3.84
C THR A 151 6.51 -14.72 -4.99
N VAL A 152 5.93 -15.86 -4.62
CA VAL A 152 5.26 -16.81 -5.53
C VAL A 152 3.92 -17.22 -4.95
N GLU A 153 2.99 -17.61 -5.82
CA GLU A 153 1.66 -18.10 -5.42
C GLU A 153 1.76 -19.38 -4.57
N THR A 154 0.84 -19.52 -3.63
CA THR A 154 0.69 -20.72 -2.79
C THR A 154 -0.78 -21.00 -2.48
N ALA A 155 -1.10 -22.22 -2.08
CA ALA A 155 -2.44 -22.57 -1.60
C ALA A 155 -2.72 -22.03 -0.19
N GLU A 156 -1.66 -21.76 0.59
CA GLU A 156 -1.76 -21.34 1.98
C GLU A 156 -1.97 -19.83 2.13
N ASN A 157 -2.71 -19.44 3.17
CA ASN A 157 -2.90 -18.03 3.51
C ASN A 157 -1.79 -17.57 4.47
N HIS A 158 -0.97 -16.63 4.03
CA HIS A 158 0.06 -16.00 4.84
C HIS A 158 -0.39 -14.61 5.28
N LYS A 159 -0.03 -14.22 6.52
CA LYS A 159 -0.29 -12.87 7.04
C LYS A 159 0.82 -11.94 6.59
N CYS A 160 0.44 -10.77 6.11
CA CYS A 160 1.36 -9.70 5.80
C CYS A 160 1.39 -8.62 6.90
N THR A 161 2.55 -7.99 7.10
CA THR A 161 2.65 -6.76 7.91
C THR A 161 1.75 -5.68 7.31
N GLY A 162 0.69 -5.31 8.05
CA GLY A 162 -0.43 -4.50 7.54
C GLY A 162 -1.80 -5.13 7.81
N GLY A 163 -1.82 -6.39 8.30
CA GLY A 163 -3.03 -7.04 8.79
C GLY A 163 -3.85 -7.76 7.72
N PHE A 164 -3.45 -7.66 6.45
CA PHE A 164 -4.06 -8.41 5.37
C PHE A 164 -3.44 -9.81 5.23
N ARG A 165 -4.25 -10.74 4.74
CA ARG A 165 -3.80 -12.08 4.36
C ARG A 165 -3.63 -12.15 2.85
N MET A 166 -2.81 -13.08 2.37
CA MET A 166 -2.68 -13.36 0.94
C MET A 166 -2.17 -14.77 0.67
N ARG A 167 -2.39 -15.23 -0.55
CA ARG A 167 -1.96 -16.54 -1.06
C ARG A 167 -0.60 -16.48 -1.73
N CYS A 168 0.34 -15.81 -1.08
CA CYS A 168 1.70 -15.62 -1.56
C CYS A 168 2.69 -16.02 -0.47
N ARG A 169 3.82 -16.60 -0.85
CA ARG A 169 4.95 -16.92 0.01
C ARG A 169 6.24 -16.39 -0.59
N CYS A 170 7.29 -16.21 0.20
CA CYS A 170 8.60 -15.83 -0.35
C CYS A 170 9.17 -16.92 -1.27
N ASN A 171 9.81 -16.51 -2.36
CA ASN A 171 10.39 -17.42 -3.32
C ASN A 171 11.76 -17.92 -2.86
N THR A 172 11.78 -19.07 -2.20
CA THR A 172 13.01 -19.72 -1.72
C THR A 172 13.95 -20.12 -2.85
N GLU A 173 13.43 -20.35 -4.06
CA GLU A 173 14.22 -20.70 -5.25
C GLU A 173 15.02 -19.50 -5.77
N ASP A 174 14.48 -18.28 -5.64
CA ASP A 174 15.16 -17.01 -5.98
C ASP A 174 16.05 -16.50 -4.82
N GLY A 175 16.30 -17.33 -3.80
CA GLY A 175 17.05 -16.92 -2.61
C GLY A 175 16.31 -15.89 -1.76
N LYS A 176 14.97 -15.94 -1.74
CA LYS A 176 14.12 -15.09 -0.89
C LYS A 176 13.42 -15.93 0.19
N CYS A 177 13.40 -15.45 1.42
CA CYS A 177 12.78 -16.17 2.54
C CYS A 177 12.07 -15.21 3.50
N GLY A 178 11.20 -15.75 4.34
CA GLY A 178 10.41 -15.02 5.32
C GLY A 178 8.99 -15.57 5.41
N TYR A 179 8.39 -15.47 6.59
CA TYR A 179 6.98 -15.83 6.79
C TYR A 179 6.01 -14.72 6.38
N ASP A 180 6.53 -13.48 6.26
CA ASP A 180 5.77 -12.33 5.78
C ASP A 180 6.04 -12.15 4.28
N PRO A 181 5.07 -12.45 3.40
CA PRO A 181 5.24 -12.29 1.95
C PRO A 181 5.44 -10.83 1.53
N CYS A 182 5.08 -9.85 2.36
CA CYS A 182 5.34 -8.44 2.05
C CYS A 182 6.75 -7.99 2.37
N HIS A 183 7.51 -8.77 3.14
CA HIS A 183 8.85 -8.42 3.59
C HIS A 183 9.82 -9.59 3.39
N CYS A 184 9.87 -10.12 2.17
CA CYS A 184 10.80 -11.19 1.81
C CYS A 184 12.26 -10.72 1.86
N MET A 185 13.08 -11.43 2.63
CA MET A 185 14.50 -11.16 2.80
C MET A 185 15.33 -11.94 1.79
N LYS A 186 16.38 -11.32 1.25
CA LYS A 186 17.36 -12.03 0.40
C LYS A 186 18.35 -12.79 1.28
N ARG A 187 18.55 -14.07 0.99
CA ARG A 187 19.52 -14.93 1.67
C ARG A 187 20.08 -15.95 0.69
N SER A 188 21.36 -16.28 0.85
CA SER A 188 22.03 -17.35 0.13
C SER A 188 22.44 -18.44 1.12
N CYS A 189 22.38 -19.69 0.65
CA CYS A 189 22.91 -20.85 1.37
C CYS A 189 24.19 -21.35 0.68
N ALA A 190 24.94 -22.22 1.34
CA ALA A 190 26.11 -22.84 0.73
C ALA A 190 25.69 -23.81 -0.38
N GLU A 191 26.65 -24.22 -1.21
CA GLU A 191 26.42 -25.25 -2.21
C GLU A 191 25.98 -26.57 -1.55
N GLY A 192 24.96 -27.22 -2.10
CA GLY A 192 24.35 -28.42 -1.50
C GLY A 192 23.31 -28.14 -0.41
N GLU A 193 22.97 -26.88 -0.13
CA GLU A 193 21.91 -26.51 0.81
C GLU A 193 20.69 -25.87 0.10
N SER A 194 19.52 -26.01 0.72
CA SER A 194 18.26 -25.38 0.32
C SER A 194 17.84 -24.32 1.32
N LEU A 195 17.44 -23.15 0.82
CA LEU A 195 16.86 -22.10 1.63
C LEU A 195 15.42 -22.46 2.00
N GLN A 196 15.11 -22.35 3.29
CA GLN A 196 13.78 -22.62 3.84
C GLN A 196 13.02 -21.31 4.09
N GLN A 197 11.69 -21.39 4.21
CA GLN A 197 10.83 -20.21 4.46
C GLN A 197 11.20 -19.44 5.73
N ASN A 198 11.66 -20.15 6.78
CA ASN A 198 12.14 -19.55 8.02
C ASN A 198 13.54 -18.92 7.91
N CYS A 199 14.05 -18.76 6.69
CA CYS A 199 15.40 -18.28 6.40
C CYS A 199 16.52 -19.16 6.97
N THR A 200 16.28 -20.43 7.25
CA THR A 200 17.36 -21.38 7.56
C THR A 200 17.83 -22.09 6.30
N CYS A 201 19.09 -22.51 6.29
CA CYS A 201 19.65 -23.36 5.24
C CYS A 201 19.63 -24.80 5.74
N LYS A 202 19.17 -25.73 4.91
CA LYS A 202 19.18 -27.16 5.21
C LYS A 202 19.90 -27.92 4.10
N PRO A 203 20.74 -28.92 4.40
CA PRO A 203 21.32 -29.79 3.39
C PRO A 203 20.23 -30.34 2.48
N LEU A 204 20.48 -30.38 1.17
CA LEU A 204 19.63 -31.07 0.22
C LEU A 204 19.68 -32.56 0.56
N VAL A 205 18.57 -33.09 1.09
CA VAL A 205 18.44 -34.53 1.25
C VAL A 205 18.29 -35.10 -0.16
N GLU A 206 19.34 -35.76 -0.66
CA GLU A 206 19.19 -36.53 -1.90
C GLU A 206 18.07 -37.54 -1.70
N PRO A 207 17.06 -37.58 -2.59
CA PRO A 207 16.02 -38.59 -2.48
C PRO A 207 16.69 -39.95 -2.59
N GLU A 208 16.53 -40.80 -1.56
CA GLU A 208 17.00 -42.19 -1.63
C GLU A 208 16.40 -42.82 -2.88
N VAL A 209 17.26 -43.10 -3.86
CA VAL A 209 16.89 -43.74 -5.11
C VAL A 209 16.31 -45.10 -4.74
N THR A 210 14.99 -45.19 -4.70
CA THR A 210 14.30 -46.43 -4.40
C THR A 210 14.40 -47.32 -5.63
N THR A 211 15.47 -48.11 -5.72
CA THR A 211 15.67 -49.09 -6.78
C THR A 211 14.61 -50.19 -6.62
N ARG A 212 13.47 -50.05 -7.31
CA ARG A 212 12.49 -51.13 -7.45
C ARG A 212 13.14 -52.25 -8.28
N ARG A 213 13.37 -53.40 -7.65
CA ARG A 213 13.72 -54.67 -8.30
C ARG A 213 12.48 -55.38 -8.80
#